data_AF-G9KLT3-F1
#
_entry.id   AF-G9KLT3-F1
#
_cell.length_a   1.000
_cell.length_b   1.000
_cell.length_c   1.000
_cell.angle_alpha   90.00
_cell.angle_beta   90.00
_cell.angle_gamma   90.00
#
_symmetry.space_group_name_H-M   'P 1'
#
loop_
_entity.id
_entity.type
_entity.pdbx_description
1 polymer ?
#
loop_
_entity_poly.entity_id
_entity_poly.type
_entity_poly.pdbx_seq_one_letter_code
_entity_poly.pdbx_strand_id
1 'polypeptide(L)'
;PILWNVADVVIKFPEEDAPSTVLSKNLFTPKQEIQHLFREPEKRPPTVVSNTFTALILSPLLLLFALWIRIGANVSNFTFAPSTIIFHLGHAAMLGLMYVYWTQLNMFQTLKYLAILGSVTFLAGNRMLAQQAIK
;
A
#
# COMPACT_ATOMS: atom_id res chain seq x y z
N PRO A 1 -21.85 67.77 53.07
CA PRO A 1 -22.33 66.37 53.15
C PRO A 1 -21.18 65.41 53.49
N ILE A 2 -21.35 64.58 54.52
CA ILE A 2 -20.30 63.68 55.03
C ILE A 2 -20.38 62.35 54.27
N LEU A 3 -19.25 61.88 53.75
CA LEU A 3 -19.10 60.58 53.09
C LEU A 3 -18.04 59.78 53.86
N TRP A 4 -18.48 58.69 54.49
CA TRP A 4 -17.64 57.82 55.30
C TRP A 4 -17.96 56.37 54.96
N ASN A 5 -16.92 55.54 54.82
CA ASN A 5 -17.09 54.10 54.64
C ASN A 5 -17.33 53.48 56.02
N VAL A 6 -18.51 52.88 56.18
CA VAL A 6 -18.96 52.34 57.47
C VAL A 6 -18.31 51.01 57.79
N ALA A 7 -18.19 50.14 56.79
CA ALA A 7 -17.52 48.85 56.89
C ALA A 7 -17.21 48.32 55.49
N ASP A 8 -16.15 47.52 55.38
CA ASP A 8 -15.90 46.68 54.21
C ASP A 8 -16.61 45.34 54.42
N VAL A 9 -17.67 45.10 53.63
CA VAL A 9 -18.43 43.85 53.71
C VAL A 9 -17.96 42.90 52.62
N VAL A 10 -17.43 41.75 53.03
CA VAL A 10 -17.04 40.68 52.11
C VAL A 10 -18.21 39.71 51.96
N ILE A 11 -18.91 39.80 50.83
CA ILE A 11 -19.99 38.89 50.47
C ILE A 11 -19.39 37.77 49.61
N LYS A 12 -19.36 36.55 50.12
CA LYS A 12 -18.89 35.37 49.38
C LYS A 12 -20.09 34.60 48.86
N PHE A 13 -20.25 34.58 47.53
CA PHE A 13 -21.23 33.73 46.86
C PHE A 13 -20.63 32.34 46.61
N PRO A 14 -21.47 31.29 46.52
CA PRO A 14 -21.04 30.00 45.99
C PRO A 14 -20.49 30.20 44.59
N GLU A 15 -19.27 29.71 44.32
CA GLU A 15 -18.71 29.70 42.98
C GLU A 15 -19.50 28.68 42.15
N GLU A 16 -20.25 29.14 41.15
CA GLU A 16 -20.79 28.26 40.11
C GLU A 16 -19.66 27.89 39.15
N ASP A 17 -19.50 26.59 38.85
CA ASP A 17 -18.53 26.05 37.89
C ASP A 17 -18.78 26.47 36.42
N ALA A 18 -19.77 27.34 36.18
CA ALA A 18 -20.09 27.86 34.86
C ALA A 18 -19.26 29.11 34.57
N PRO A 19 -18.60 29.22 33.40
CA PRO A 19 -17.85 30.41 33.05
C PRO A 19 -18.81 31.62 32.96
N SER A 20 -18.69 32.53 33.92
CA SER A 20 -19.50 33.74 34.01
C SER A 20 -19.29 34.61 32.77
N THR A 21 -20.34 34.80 31.97
CA THR A 21 -20.38 35.75 30.85
C THR A 21 -20.47 37.19 31.36
N VAL A 22 -19.50 37.65 32.15
CA VAL A 22 -19.33 39.09 32.41
C VAL A 22 -18.48 39.66 31.29
N LEU A 23 -19.16 39.87 30.17
CA LEU A 23 -18.65 40.43 28.93
C LEU A 23 -18.30 41.91 29.14
N SER A 24 -17.09 42.26 29.63
CA SER A 24 -16.63 43.65 29.51
C SER A 24 -15.12 43.95 29.63
N LYS A 25 -14.19 42.99 29.75
CA LYS A 25 -12.77 43.37 29.94
C LYS A 25 -11.71 42.89 28.95
N ASN A 26 -11.98 42.02 27.97
CA ASN A 26 -10.89 41.46 27.16
C ASN A 26 -11.29 41.08 25.71
N LEU A 27 -11.94 41.98 24.96
CA LEU A 27 -12.34 41.74 23.55
C LEU A 27 -11.16 41.50 22.59
N PHE A 28 -9.97 42.03 22.91
CA PHE A 28 -8.78 41.97 22.05
C PHE A 28 -7.60 41.28 22.75
N THR A 29 -7.86 40.15 23.40
CA THR A 29 -6.80 39.29 23.96
C THR A 29 -6.58 38.05 23.09
N PRO A 30 -5.34 37.55 22.97
CA PRO A 30 -5.09 36.30 22.27
C PRO A 30 -5.89 35.16 22.92
N LYS A 31 -6.63 34.41 22.10
CA LYS A 31 -7.27 33.18 22.56
C LYS A 31 -6.21 32.10 22.77
N GLN A 32 -6.54 31.11 23.60
CA GLN A 32 -5.71 29.93 23.73
C GLN A 32 -5.54 29.23 22.38
N GLU A 33 -4.32 28.78 22.11
CA GLU A 33 -3.99 27.99 20.93
C GLU A 33 -4.71 26.64 20.98
N ILE A 34 -5.35 26.25 19.88
CA ILE A 34 -6.02 24.96 19.72
C ILE A 34 -5.01 23.97 19.13
N GLN A 35 -4.63 22.96 19.90
CA GLN A 35 -3.78 21.87 19.41
C GLN A 35 -4.64 20.76 18.82
N HIS A 36 -4.44 20.45 17.53
CA HIS A 36 -5.12 19.32 16.91
C HIS A 36 -4.48 18.00 17.38
N LEU A 37 -5.29 17.14 18.01
CA LEU A 37 -4.85 15.79 18.37
C LEU A 37 -4.97 14.88 17.14
N PHE A 38 -3.82 14.53 16.57
CA PHE A 38 -3.76 13.54 15.49
C PHE A 38 -4.14 12.14 15.99
N ARG A 39 -4.66 11.32 15.09
CA ARG A 39 -4.90 9.90 15.35
C ARG A 39 -3.56 9.20 15.62
N GLU A 40 -3.53 8.39 16.67
CA GLU A 40 -2.36 7.56 16.96
C GLU A 40 -2.10 6.54 15.83
N PRO A 41 -0.84 6.31 15.45
CA PRO A 41 -0.49 5.32 14.44
C PRO A 41 -0.78 3.91 14.94
N GLU A 42 -1.22 3.04 14.03
CA GLU A 42 -1.50 1.64 14.33
C GLU A 42 -0.22 0.88 14.69
N LYS A 43 -0.30 -0.01 15.70
CA LYS A 43 0.81 -0.88 16.09
C LYS A 43 1.05 -1.92 15.00
N ARG A 44 2.29 -2.00 14.50
CA ARG A 44 2.70 -3.02 13.51
C ARG A 44 3.17 -4.31 14.20
N PRO A 45 2.99 -5.48 13.57
CA PRO A 45 3.53 -6.75 14.10
C PRO A 45 5.06 -6.76 14.16
N PRO A 46 5.67 -7.61 15.02
CA PRO A 46 7.12 -7.80 15.04
C PRO A 46 7.66 -8.35 13.72
N THR A 47 8.79 -7.81 13.25
CA THR A 47 9.43 -8.20 11.98
C THR A 47 9.80 -9.69 11.93
N VAL A 48 10.15 -10.30 13.06
CA VAL A 48 10.47 -11.74 13.14
C VAL A 48 9.27 -12.59 12.71
N VAL A 49 8.07 -12.24 13.14
CA VAL A 49 6.83 -12.94 12.77
C VAL A 49 6.62 -12.79 11.26
N SER A 50 6.67 -11.56 10.74
CA SER A 50 6.50 -11.30 9.31
C SER A 50 7.51 -12.07 8.45
N ASN A 51 8.79 -12.09 8.82
CA ASN A 51 9.83 -12.80 8.09
C ASN A 51 9.63 -14.32 8.11
N THR A 52 9.21 -14.86 9.25
CA THR A 52 8.91 -16.29 9.39
C THR A 52 7.79 -16.70 8.44
N PHE A 53 6.69 -15.95 8.40
CA PHE A 53 5.58 -16.24 7.50
C PHE A 53 5.94 -16.04 6.03
N THR A 54 6.76 -15.04 5.68
CA THR A 54 7.27 -14.89 4.31
C THR A 54 8.07 -16.13 3.87
N ALA A 55 8.92 -16.68 4.74
CA ALA A 55 9.65 -17.92 4.45
C ALA A 55 8.70 -19.12 4.30
N LEU A 56 7.67 -19.22 5.15
CA LEU A 56 6.65 -20.26 5.04
C LEU A 56 5.87 -20.18 3.71
N ILE A 57 5.56 -18.98 3.22
CA ILE A 57 4.87 -18.77 1.93
C ILE A 57 5.74 -19.21 0.74
N LEU A 58 7.06 -19.13 0.84
CA LEU A 58 7.98 -19.61 -0.22
C LEU A 58 8.16 -21.14 -0.19
N SER A 59 7.84 -21.80 0.92
CA SER A 59 8.05 -23.25 1.07
C SER A 59 7.28 -24.14 0.07
N PRO A 60 6.02 -23.87 -0.31
CA PRO A 60 5.31 -24.70 -1.29
C PRO A 60 5.92 -24.62 -2.69
N LEU A 61 6.58 -23.51 -3.04
CA LEU A 61 7.29 -23.37 -4.31
C LEU A 61 8.49 -24.33 -4.36
N LEU A 62 9.24 -24.46 -3.27
CA LEU A 62 10.34 -25.43 -3.17
C LEU A 62 9.82 -26.88 -3.26
N LEU A 63 8.70 -27.16 -2.58
CA LEU A 63 8.05 -28.47 -2.67
C LEU A 63 7.63 -28.81 -4.11
N LEU A 64 7.08 -27.84 -4.84
CA LEU A 64 6.70 -28.01 -6.25
C LEU A 64 7.89 -28.43 -7.11
N PHE A 65 9.05 -27.77 -6.98
CA PHE A 65 10.25 -28.15 -7.74
C PHE A 65 10.74 -29.55 -7.37
N ALA A 66 10.73 -29.91 -6.08
CA ALA A 66 11.13 -31.25 -5.64
C ALA A 66 10.21 -32.34 -6.24
N LEU A 67 8.90 -32.09 -6.27
CA LEU A 67 7.93 -33.02 -6.86
C LEU A 67 8.06 -33.13 -8.38
N TRP A 68 8.32 -32.03 -9.10
CA TRP A 68 8.59 -32.07 -10.54
C TRP A 68 9.80 -32.94 -10.88
N ILE A 69 10.89 -32.79 -10.14
CA ILE A 69 12.09 -33.63 -10.30
C ILE A 69 11.74 -35.09 -10.04
N ARG A 70 10.96 -35.38 -8.99
CA ARG A 70 10.58 -36.75 -8.63
C ARG A 70 9.68 -37.43 -9.67
N ILE A 71 8.81 -36.68 -10.33
CA ILE A 71 7.93 -37.18 -11.39
C ILE A 71 8.67 -37.26 -12.75
N GLY A 72 9.85 -36.62 -12.87
CA GLY A 72 10.62 -36.60 -14.11
C GLY A 72 10.15 -35.57 -15.13
N ALA A 73 9.44 -34.52 -14.68
CA ALA A 73 9.06 -33.40 -15.54
C ALA A 73 10.32 -32.72 -16.09
N ASN A 74 10.41 -32.62 -17.42
CA ASN A 74 11.58 -32.09 -18.11
C ASN A 74 11.16 -31.20 -19.30
N VAL A 75 12.15 -30.56 -19.93
CA VAL A 75 11.94 -29.64 -21.05
C VAL A 75 12.60 -30.17 -22.33
N SER A 76 12.50 -31.48 -22.60
CA SER A 76 13.17 -32.12 -23.74
C SER A 76 12.68 -31.64 -25.11
N ASN A 77 11.42 -31.20 -25.19
CA ASN A 77 10.78 -30.79 -26.43
C ASN A 77 10.94 -29.29 -26.73
N PHE A 78 11.85 -28.60 -26.04
CA PHE A 78 12.11 -27.19 -26.30
C PHE A 78 12.79 -26.99 -27.65
N THR A 79 12.07 -26.40 -28.59
CA THR A 79 12.63 -26.02 -29.89
C THR A 79 13.10 -24.57 -29.86
N PHE A 80 14.32 -24.31 -30.35
CA PHE A 80 14.83 -22.95 -30.58
C PHE A 80 14.20 -22.25 -31.80
N ALA A 81 12.91 -22.47 -32.03
CA ALA A 81 12.16 -21.75 -33.05
C ALA A 81 11.98 -20.29 -32.61
N PRO A 82 12.07 -19.30 -33.53
CA PRO A 82 11.90 -17.89 -33.19
C PRO A 82 10.59 -17.60 -32.45
N SER A 83 9.49 -18.22 -32.86
CA SER A 83 8.17 -18.13 -32.20
C SER A 83 8.20 -18.59 -30.74
N THR A 84 8.91 -19.68 -30.44
CA THR A 84 9.00 -20.24 -29.08
C THR A 84 9.81 -19.32 -28.17
N ILE A 85 10.95 -18.81 -28.65
CA ILE A 85 11.80 -17.90 -27.88
C ILE A 85 11.07 -16.57 -27.63
N ILE A 86 10.49 -15.96 -28.67
CA ILE A 86 9.78 -14.68 -28.56
C ILE A 86 8.57 -14.81 -27.64
N PHE A 87 7.83 -15.93 -27.70
CA PHE A 87 6.68 -16.15 -26.81
C PHE A 87 7.10 -16.21 -25.34
N HIS A 88 8.10 -17.03 -24.98
CA HIS A 88 8.53 -17.16 -23.59
C HIS A 88 9.20 -15.88 -23.07
N LEU A 89 10.00 -15.20 -23.90
CA LEU A 89 10.62 -13.92 -23.54
C LEU A 89 9.56 -12.83 -23.38
N GLY A 90 8.58 -12.76 -24.28
CA GLY A 90 7.46 -11.82 -24.19
C GLY A 90 6.61 -12.05 -22.95
N HIS A 91 6.33 -13.31 -22.61
CA HIS A 91 5.61 -13.66 -21.39
C HIS A 91 6.40 -13.30 -20.12
N ALA A 92 7.69 -13.62 -20.06
CA ALA A 92 8.57 -13.21 -18.96
C ALA A 92 8.64 -11.67 -18.83
N ALA A 93 8.71 -10.96 -19.96
CA ALA A 93 8.69 -9.50 -19.99
C ALA A 93 7.37 -8.91 -19.49
N MET A 94 6.22 -9.55 -19.76
CA MET A 94 4.93 -9.13 -19.21
C MET A 94 4.87 -9.33 -17.68
N LEU A 95 5.34 -10.46 -17.17
CA LEU A 95 5.43 -10.69 -15.71
C LEU A 95 6.39 -9.69 -15.05
N GLY A 96 7.54 -9.43 -15.69
CA GLY A 96 8.46 -8.37 -15.27
C GLY A 96 7.81 -6.98 -15.29
N LEU A 97 7.03 -6.66 -16.32
CA LEU A 97 6.27 -5.41 -16.39
C LEU A 97 5.28 -5.29 -15.23
N MET A 98 4.64 -6.37 -14.78
CA MET A 98 3.75 -6.33 -13.61
C MET A 98 4.52 -5.98 -12.33
N TYR A 99 5.76 -6.44 -12.18
CA TYR A 99 6.62 -6.03 -11.06
C TYR A 99 7.02 -4.54 -11.17
N VAL A 100 7.35 -4.05 -12.36
CA VAL A 100 7.66 -2.63 -12.57
C VAL A 100 6.42 -1.75 -12.34
N TYR A 101 5.23 -2.24 -12.68
CA TYR A 101 3.96 -1.60 -12.35
C TYR A 101 3.76 -1.48 -10.84
N TRP A 102 4.00 -2.56 -10.11
CA TRP A 102 3.88 -2.55 -8.65
C TRP A 102 4.84 -1.54 -7.98
N THR A 103 6.00 -1.28 -8.58
CA THR A 103 7.04 -0.45 -7.97
C THR A 103 7.05 1.01 -8.44
N GLN A 104 6.71 1.30 -9.71
CA GLN A 104 7.02 2.59 -10.32
C GLN A 104 5.98 3.13 -11.31
N LEU A 105 5.37 2.29 -12.16
CA LEU A 105 4.54 2.78 -13.27
C LEU A 105 3.12 3.12 -12.83
N ASN A 106 2.52 4.10 -13.50
CA ASN A 106 1.08 4.30 -13.42
C ASN A 106 0.30 3.36 -14.37
N MET A 107 -1.02 3.33 -14.21
CA MET A 107 -1.91 2.43 -14.97
C MET A 107 -1.81 2.65 -16.48
N PHE A 108 -1.85 3.90 -16.96
CA PHE A 108 -1.83 4.17 -18.41
C PHE A 108 -0.50 3.81 -19.07
N GLN A 109 0.62 4.06 -18.38
CA GLN A 109 1.94 3.64 -18.85
C GLN A 109 2.02 2.10 -18.96
N THR A 110 1.56 1.41 -17.92
CA THR A 110 1.54 -0.06 -17.87
C THR A 110 0.68 -0.62 -18.99
N LEU A 111 -0.53 -0.10 -19.20
CA LEU A 111 -1.42 -0.53 -20.27
C LEU A 111 -0.80 -0.33 -21.65
N LYS A 112 -0.10 0.79 -21.89
CA LYS A 112 0.61 1.03 -23.15
C LYS A 112 1.70 -0.01 -23.40
N TYR A 113 2.58 -0.26 -22.42
CA TYR A 113 3.64 -1.27 -22.56
C TYR A 113 3.09 -2.68 -22.67
N LEU A 114 2.05 -3.00 -21.90
CA LEU A 114 1.38 -4.28 -21.93
C LEU A 114 0.68 -4.52 -23.26
N ALA A 115 0.07 -3.51 -23.89
CA ALA A 115 -0.54 -3.64 -25.21
C ALA A 115 0.49 -4.01 -26.29
N ILE A 116 1.67 -3.39 -26.25
CA ILE A 116 2.78 -3.70 -27.18
C ILE A 116 3.31 -5.11 -26.91
N LEU A 117 3.70 -5.41 -25.67
CA LEU A 117 4.23 -6.73 -25.30
C LEU A 117 3.21 -7.84 -25.55
N GLY A 118 1.95 -7.59 -25.23
CA GLY A 118 0.84 -8.51 -25.42
C GLY A 118 0.59 -8.80 -26.89
N SER A 119 0.63 -7.79 -27.77
CA SER A 119 0.50 -7.99 -29.22
C SER A 119 1.62 -8.87 -29.79
N VAL A 120 2.86 -8.60 -29.41
CA VAL A 120 4.02 -9.41 -29.84
C VAL A 120 3.91 -10.85 -29.32
N THR A 121 3.60 -11.00 -28.02
CA THR A 121 3.46 -12.32 -27.39
C THR A 121 2.30 -13.10 -27.99
N PHE A 122 1.18 -12.44 -28.31
CA PHE A 122 0.03 -13.05 -28.96
C PHE A 122 0.39 -13.63 -30.33
N LEU A 123 1.06 -12.87 -31.20
CA LEU A 123 1.46 -13.33 -32.52
C LEU A 123 2.46 -14.50 -32.45
N ALA A 124 3.46 -14.38 -31.58
CA ALA A 124 4.45 -15.44 -31.35
C ALA A 124 3.81 -16.71 -30.79
N GLY A 125 2.89 -16.56 -29.82
CA GLY A 125 2.13 -17.64 -29.22
C GLY A 125 1.22 -18.35 -30.22
N ASN A 126 0.48 -17.60 -31.05
CA ASN A 126 -0.36 -18.16 -32.09
C ASN A 126 0.45 -19.05 -33.06
N ARG A 127 1.63 -18.58 -33.49
CA ARG A 127 2.52 -19.37 -34.35
C ARG A 127 3.11 -20.59 -33.62
N MET A 128 3.56 -20.43 -32.39
CA MET A 128 4.13 -21.51 -31.58
C MET A 128 3.10 -22.61 -31.33
N LEU A 129 1.89 -22.25 -30.91
CA LEU A 129 0.81 -23.21 -30.63
C LEU A 129 0.38 -23.94 -31.90
N ALA A 130 0.28 -23.26 -33.05
CA ALA A 130 0.00 -23.92 -34.32
C ALA A 130 1.08 -24.95 -34.70
N GLN A 131 2.36 -24.67 -34.42
CA GLN A 131 3.44 -25.64 -34.65
C GLN A 131 3.39 -26.84 -33.69
N GLN A 132 2.98 -26.62 -32.44
CA GLN A 132 2.83 -27.69 -31.46
C GLN A 132 1.62 -28.58 -31.76
N ALA A 133 0.53 -28.02 -32.29
CA ALA A 133 -0.69 -28.75 -32.60
C ALA A 133 -0.58 -29.69 -33.82
N ILE A 134 0.46 -29.53 -34.65
CA ILE A 134 0.72 -30.40 -35.80
C ILE A 134 1.50 -31.67 -35.39
N LYS A 135 2.15 -31.65 -34.22
CA LYS A 135 2.91 -32.78 -33.68
C LYS A 135 2.00 -33.69 -32.87
#